data_AF-A0A2N2JV31-F1
#
_entry.id   AF-A0A2N2JV31-F1
#
_cell.length_a   1.000
_cell.length_b   1.000
_cell.length_c   1.000
_cell.angle_alpha   90.00
_cell.angle_beta   90.00
_cell.angle_gamma   90.00
#
_symmetry.space_group_name_H-M   'P 1'
#
loop_
_entity.id
_entity.type
_entity.pdbx_description
1 polymer ?
#
loop_
_entity_poly.entity_id
_entity_poly.type
_entity_poly.pdbx_seq_one_letter_code
_entity_poly.pdbx_strand_id
1 'polypeptide(L)'
;QFCLDGIKTLALVSAVDYLAESLKEKYRLGNVAHMNPGEIEDWPITAQKPLFELFDGAEEQVGVTLTAGGLMKPLKSRSGILFPNDKGFVSCLLCTQKRCPGRRAPYTPEKVKEYLD
;
A
#
# COMPACT_ATOMS: atom_id res chain seq x y z
N GLN A 1 -4.60 -16.42 -18.66
CA GLN A 1 -4.00 -16.20 -17.31
C GLN A 1 -3.62 -14.73 -17.08
N PHE A 2 -2.99 -14.06 -18.05
CA PHE A 2 -2.60 -12.64 -17.96
C PHE A 2 -3.77 -11.66 -17.73
N CYS A 3 -4.87 -11.77 -18.48
CA CYS A 3 -6.02 -10.86 -18.34
C CYS A 3 -6.68 -10.94 -16.96
N LEU A 4 -6.76 -12.14 -16.37
CA LEU A 4 -7.33 -12.32 -15.03
C LEU A 4 -6.45 -11.66 -13.95
N ASP A 5 -5.12 -11.69 -14.10
CA ASP A 5 -4.23 -10.99 -13.17
C ASP A 5 -4.40 -9.47 -13.27
N GLY A 6 -4.57 -8.94 -14.49
CA GLY A 6 -4.90 -7.55 -14.74
C GLY A 6 -6.22 -7.14 -14.06
N ILE A 7 -7.29 -7.92 -14.25
CA ILE A 7 -8.59 -7.66 -13.62
C ILE A 7 -8.48 -7.68 -12.09
N LYS A 8 -7.80 -8.67 -11.51
CA LYS A 8 -7.60 -8.73 -10.05
C LYS A 8 -6.82 -7.53 -9.52
N THR A 9 -5.82 -7.08 -10.28
CA THR A 9 -5.02 -5.89 -9.92
C THR A 9 -5.89 -4.64 -9.95
N LEU A 10 -6.70 -4.46 -10.99
CA LEU A 10 -7.62 -3.33 -11.10
C LEU A 10 -8.65 -3.35 -9.96
N ALA A 11 -9.26 -4.51 -9.68
CA ALA A 11 -10.22 -4.66 -8.59
C ALA A 11 -9.60 -4.30 -7.23
N LEU A 12 -8.36 -4.75 -6.96
CA LEU A 12 -7.64 -4.42 -5.72
C LEU A 12 -7.35 -2.91 -5.62
N VAL A 13 -6.85 -2.29 -6.69
CA VAL A 13 -6.55 -0.86 -6.70
C VAL A 13 -7.82 -0.05 -6.48
N SER A 14 -8.91 -0.36 -7.20
CA SER A 14 -10.19 0.31 -7.03
C SER A 14 -10.76 0.16 -5.62
N ALA A 15 -10.63 -1.02 -4.99
CA ALA A 15 -11.08 -1.23 -3.63
C ALA A 15 -10.29 -0.40 -2.61
N VAL A 16 -8.97 -0.28 -2.79
CA VAL A 16 -8.10 0.53 -1.92
C VAL A 16 -8.39 2.02 -2.09
N ASP A 17 -8.58 2.49 -3.32
CA ASP A 17 -8.93 3.89 -3.60
C ASP A 17 -10.32 4.22 -3.00
N TYR A 18 -11.29 3.33 -3.16
CA TYR A 18 -12.62 3.48 -2.56
C TYR A 18 -12.56 3.52 -1.03
N LEU A 19 -11.76 2.63 -0.40
CA LEU A 19 -11.56 2.64 1.04
C LEU A 19 -10.94 3.97 1.52
N ALA A 20 -9.91 4.46 0.82
CA ALA A 20 -9.27 5.72 1.18
C ALA A 20 -10.24 6.90 1.11
N GLU A 21 -11.03 7.02 0.04
CA GLU A 21 -12.05 8.06 -0.08
C GLU A 21 -13.15 7.92 0.98
N SER A 22 -13.62 6.70 1.24
CA SER A 22 -14.62 6.44 2.28
C SER A 22 -14.13 6.85 3.67
N LEU A 23 -12.85 6.60 4.00
CA LEU A 23 -12.25 7.02 5.26
C LEU A 23 -12.09 8.54 5.33
N LYS A 24 -11.69 9.20 4.23
CA LYS A 24 -11.60 10.66 4.16
C LYS A 24 -12.96 11.30 4.43
N GLU A 25 -14.01 10.82 3.78
CA GLU A 25 -15.37 11.35 3.96
C GLU A 25 -15.89 11.09 5.38
N LYS A 26 -15.79 9.85 5.85
CA LYS A 26 -16.30 9.43 7.16
C LYS A 26 -15.65 10.18 8.32
N TYR A 27 -14.33 10.40 8.25
CA TYR A 27 -13.57 11.02 9.33
C TYR A 27 -13.18 12.48 9.04
N ARG A 28 -13.65 13.06 7.94
CA ARG A 28 -13.35 14.43 7.49
C ARG A 28 -11.84 14.70 7.41
N LEU A 29 -11.09 13.73 6.89
CA LEU A 29 -9.65 13.87 6.70
C LEU A 29 -9.38 14.81 5.52
N GLY A 30 -8.26 15.54 5.59
CA GLY A 30 -7.75 16.31 4.46
C GLY A 30 -7.14 15.42 3.38
N ASN A 31 -6.07 15.92 2.75
CA ASN A 31 -5.29 15.09 1.84
C ASN A 31 -4.58 13.98 2.62
N VAL A 32 -4.66 12.75 2.10
CA VAL A 32 -4.01 11.59 2.70
C VAL A 32 -3.17 10.85 1.66
N ALA A 33 -2.12 10.20 2.14
CA ALA A 33 -1.32 9.24 1.41
C ALA A 33 -1.56 7.87 2.01
N HIS A 34 -1.33 6.83 1.21
CA HIS A 34 -1.19 5.47 1.69
C HIS A 34 0.19 4.93 1.35
N MET A 35 0.74 4.14 2.26
CA MET A 35 2.00 3.43 2.09
C MET A 35 1.84 2.02 2.65
N ASN A 36 2.52 1.06 2.05
CA ASN A 36 2.48 -0.34 2.45
C ASN A 36 3.89 -0.86 2.81
N PRO A 37 4.01 -1.83 3.73
CA PRO A 37 5.26 -2.54 3.94
C PRO A 37 5.83 -3.11 2.62
N GLY A 38 7.13 -2.92 2.41
CA GLY A 38 7.87 -3.32 1.21
C GLY A 38 7.92 -2.28 0.09
N GLU A 39 7.28 -1.11 0.23
CA GLU A 39 7.37 -0.04 -0.78
C GLU A 39 8.67 0.77 -0.70
N ILE A 40 9.32 0.81 0.47
CA ILE A 40 10.62 1.45 0.73
C ILE A 40 11.52 0.51 1.56
N GLU A 41 12.83 0.74 1.53
CA GLU A 41 13.81 -0.11 2.23
C GLU A 41 13.64 -0.07 3.75
N ASP A 42 13.41 1.11 4.32
CA ASP A 42 13.25 1.31 5.77
C ASP A 42 11.97 0.70 6.34
N TRP A 43 11.01 0.35 5.48
CA TRP A 43 9.77 -0.30 5.89
C TRP A 43 9.59 -1.62 5.13
N PRO A 44 10.36 -2.66 5.49
CA PRO A 44 10.42 -3.90 4.72
C PRO A 44 9.11 -4.69 4.83
N ILE A 45 8.91 -5.66 3.92
CA ILE A 45 7.71 -6.51 3.89
C ILE A 45 7.48 -7.29 5.20
N THR A 46 8.52 -7.55 5.99
CA THR A 46 8.37 -8.21 7.29
C THR A 46 7.62 -7.35 8.31
N ALA A 47 7.57 -6.03 8.13
CA ALA A 47 6.76 -5.11 8.94
C ALA A 47 5.25 -5.33 8.75
N GLN A 48 4.84 -6.19 7.81
CA GLN A 48 3.48 -6.65 7.68
C GLN A 48 2.98 -7.38 8.95
N LYS A 49 3.86 -8.05 9.69
CA LYS A 49 3.51 -8.78 10.92
C LYS A 49 2.97 -7.88 12.03
N PRO A 50 3.71 -6.87 12.53
CA PRO A 50 3.17 -5.97 13.55
C PRO A 50 1.98 -5.16 13.03
N LEU A 51 1.86 -4.91 11.73
CA LEU A 51 0.66 -4.27 11.17
C LEU A 51 -0.57 -5.19 11.24
N PHE A 52 -0.43 -6.48 10.96
CA PHE A 52 -1.51 -7.46 11.08
C PHE A 52 -1.96 -7.68 12.53
N GLU A 53 -1.03 -7.59 13.49
CA GLU A 53 -1.36 -7.65 14.91
C GLU A 53 -2.35 -6.53 15.33
N LEU A 54 -2.36 -5.38 14.64
CA LEU A 54 -3.32 -4.30 14.90
C LEU A 54 -4.75 -4.63 14.43
N PHE A 55 -4.91 -5.58 13.51
CA PHE A 55 -6.23 -6.00 13.01
C PHE A 55 -6.91 -7.01 13.92
N ASP A 56 -6.19 -7.65 14.83
CA ASP A 56 -6.71 -8.56 15.86
C ASP A 56 -7.70 -9.61 15.30
N GLY A 57 -7.33 -10.22 14.17
CA GLY A 57 -8.13 -11.26 13.49
C GLY A 57 -9.19 -10.75 12.52
N ALA A 58 -9.39 -9.43 12.38
CA ALA A 58 -10.33 -8.87 11.41
C ALA A 58 -9.97 -9.23 9.94
N GLU A 59 -8.69 -9.49 9.65
CA GLU A 59 -8.21 -9.95 8.35
C GLU A 59 -8.82 -11.31 7.94
N GLU A 60 -9.15 -12.18 8.89
CA GLU A 60 -9.75 -13.48 8.61
C GLU A 60 -11.16 -13.33 8.03
N GLN A 61 -11.90 -12.30 8.47
CA GLN A 61 -13.26 -12.01 8.00
C GLN A 61 -13.30 -11.60 6.52
N VAL A 62 -12.18 -11.05 6.01
CA VAL A 62 -12.01 -10.70 4.59
C VAL A 62 -11.21 -11.78 3.82
N GLY A 63 -10.94 -12.93 4.46
CA GLY A 63 -10.25 -14.06 3.86
C GLY A 63 -8.78 -13.81 3.55
N VAL A 64 -8.13 -12.88 4.26
CA VAL A 64 -6.71 -12.57 4.09
C VAL A 64 -5.90 -13.23 5.19
N THR A 65 -4.77 -13.83 4.81
CA THR A 65 -3.82 -14.47 5.73
C THR A 65 -2.40 -13.98 5.47
N LEU A 66 -1.53 -14.09 6.47
CA LEU A 66 -0.13 -13.70 6.38
C LEU A 66 0.79 -14.92 6.52
N THR A 67 1.74 -15.07 5.61
CA THR A 67 2.78 -16.10 5.73
C THR A 67 3.87 -15.67 6.73
N ALA A 68 4.65 -16.61 7.23
CA ALA A 68 5.79 -16.32 8.11
C ALA A 68 6.82 -15.34 7.49
N GLY A 69 6.89 -15.24 6.16
CA GLY A 69 7.75 -14.30 5.42
C GLY A 69 7.15 -12.91 5.18
N GLY A 70 5.91 -12.64 5.64
CA GLY A 70 5.23 -11.36 5.43
C GLY A 70 4.43 -11.25 4.12
N LEU A 71 4.40 -12.29 3.29
CA LEU A 71 3.54 -12.31 2.10
C LEU A 71 2.08 -12.56 2.50
N MET A 72 1.16 -11.76 1.95
CA MET A 72 -0.27 -11.95 2.11
C MET A 72 -0.83 -12.98 1.11
N LYS A 73 -1.87 -13.69 1.54
CA LYS A 73 -2.71 -14.56 0.69
C LYS A 73 -4.17 -14.15 0.84
N PRO A 74 -4.92 -13.94 -0.27
CA PRO A 74 -4.48 -14.00 -1.67
C PRO A 74 -3.36 -13.02 -2.04
N LEU A 75 -2.62 -13.30 -3.13
CA LEU A 75 -1.51 -12.43 -3.57
C LEU A 75 -1.96 -11.00 -3.92
N LYS A 76 -3.21 -10.84 -4.34
CA LYS A 76 -3.81 -9.54 -4.66
C LYS A 76 -4.51 -9.01 -3.40
N SER A 77 -3.71 -8.80 -2.37
CA SER A 77 -4.10 -8.17 -1.11
C SER A 77 -3.22 -6.95 -0.86
N ARG A 78 -3.75 -5.98 -0.12
CA ARG A 78 -3.04 -4.79 0.32
C ARG A 78 -3.37 -4.49 1.77
N SER A 79 -2.37 -4.01 2.49
CA SER A 79 -2.47 -3.51 3.85
C SER A 79 -1.35 -2.51 4.05
N GLY A 80 -1.63 -1.49 4.85
CA GLY A 80 -0.73 -0.37 5.02
C GLY A 80 -1.31 0.64 5.97
N ILE A 81 -0.74 1.84 5.94
CA ILE A 81 -1.18 2.98 6.74
C ILE A 81 -1.71 4.07 5.83
N LEU A 82 -2.69 4.83 6.35
CA LEU A 82 -3.09 6.11 5.79
C LEU A 82 -2.60 7.23 6.73
N PHE A 83 -2.06 8.30 6.15
CA PHE A 83 -1.51 9.43 6.92
C PHE A 83 -1.72 10.76 6.19
N PRO A 84 -1.70 11.91 6.91
CA PRO A 84 -1.84 13.24 6.30
C PRO A 84 -0.80 13.49 5.21
N ASN A 85 -1.20 14.15 4.13
CA ASN A 85 -0.38 14.29 2.92
C ASN A 85 -0.41 15.68 2.29
N ASP A 86 -0.11 16.70 3.09
CA ASP A 86 -0.11 18.09 2.61
C ASP A 86 1.05 18.39 1.64
N LYS A 87 2.10 17.55 1.64
CA LYS A 87 3.28 17.68 0.78
C LYS A 87 3.19 16.86 -0.53
N GLY A 88 2.08 16.18 -0.78
CA GLY A 88 1.88 15.40 -2.01
C GLY A 88 2.81 14.19 -2.14
N PHE A 89 3.20 13.57 -1.03
CA PHE A 89 3.94 12.32 -1.00
C PHE A 89 3.19 11.20 -1.74
N VAL A 90 3.96 10.44 -2.52
CA VAL A 90 3.56 9.17 -3.12
C VAL A 90 4.77 8.25 -3.07
N SER A 91 4.64 7.05 -2.49
CA SER A 91 5.75 6.09 -2.33
C SER A 91 6.45 5.73 -3.65
N CYS A 92 5.76 5.82 -4.78
CA CYS A 92 6.32 5.62 -6.11
C CYS A 92 7.49 6.58 -6.44
N LEU A 93 7.55 7.75 -5.81
CA LEU A 93 8.67 8.69 -5.95
C LEU A 93 9.99 8.09 -5.44
N LEU A 94 9.90 7.20 -4.45
CA LEU A 94 11.05 6.58 -3.78
C LEU A 94 11.35 5.17 -4.32
N CYS A 95 10.34 4.48 -4.85
CA CYS A 95 10.46 3.08 -5.26
C CYS A 95 11.31 2.91 -6.53
N THR A 96 12.37 2.11 -6.46
CA THR A 96 13.26 1.79 -7.60
C THR A 96 12.72 0.72 -8.55
N GLN A 97 11.56 0.11 -8.23
CA GLN A 97 10.95 -0.94 -9.05
C GLN A 97 10.49 -0.40 -10.41
N LYS A 98 11.14 -0.85 -11.49
CA LYS A 98 10.95 -0.30 -12.85
C LYS A 98 9.63 -0.71 -13.50
N ARG A 99 9.20 -1.97 -13.36
CA ARG A 99 8.02 -2.53 -14.04
C ARG A 99 6.90 -2.84 -13.04
N CYS A 100 6.47 -1.82 -12.29
CA CYS A 100 5.33 -1.93 -11.39
C CYS A 100 4.03 -1.53 -12.11
N PRO A 101 3.05 -2.44 -12.28
CA PRO A 101 1.77 -2.09 -12.92
C PRO A 101 0.93 -1.10 -12.09
N GLY A 102 1.19 -1.00 -10.78
CA GLY A 102 0.54 -0.04 -9.88
C GLY A 102 1.29 1.28 -9.71
N ARG A 103 2.24 1.62 -10.59
CA ARG A 103 3.03 2.85 -10.48
C ARG A 103 2.15 4.08 -10.72
N ARG A 104 2.17 5.01 -9.75
CA ARG A 104 1.39 6.27 -9.77
C ARG A 104 2.22 7.52 -10.06
N ALA A 105 3.54 7.45 -9.84
CA ALA A 105 4.49 8.54 -10.09
C ALA A 105 5.84 7.97 -10.55
N PRO A 106 6.65 8.70 -11.33
CA PRO A 106 8.01 8.29 -11.66
C PRO A 106 8.91 8.27 -10.42
N TYR A 107 9.93 7.41 -10.43
CA TYR A 107 11.00 7.45 -9.42
C TYR A 107 11.81 8.74 -9.56
N THR A 108 12.19 9.36 -8.45
CA THR A 108 12.89 10.66 -8.43
C THR A 108 13.98 10.62 -7.36
N PRO A 109 15.28 10.51 -7.73
CA PRO A 109 16.39 10.52 -6.77
C PRO A 109 16.37 11.72 -5.83
N GLU A 110 15.94 12.89 -6.32
CA GLU A 110 15.82 14.11 -5.53
C GLU A 110 14.80 13.96 -4.40
N LYS A 111 13.71 13.20 -4.62
CA LYS A 111 12.72 12.89 -3.60
C LYS A 111 13.22 11.86 -2.60
N VAL A 112 14.06 10.91 -3.01
CA VAL A 112 14.72 10.00 -2.07
C VAL A 112 15.53 10.80 -1.06
N LYS A 113 16.37 11.71 -1.54
CA LYS A 113 17.14 12.61 -0.68
C LYS A 113 16.26 13.50 0.20
N GLU A 114 15.14 14.02 -0.32
CA GLU A 114 14.23 14.86 0.47
C GLU A 114 13.54 14.11 1.63
N TYR A 115 13.24 12.82 1.46
CA TYR A 115 12.45 12.05 2.41
C TYR A 115 13.28 11.13 3.32
N LEU A 116 14.47 10.69 2.88
CA LEU A 116 15.27 9.67 3.57
C LEU A 116 16.67 10.15 4.01
N ASP A 117 17.17 11.30 3.50
CA ASP A 117 18.44 11.92 3.96
C ASP A 117 18.17 13.12 4.90
#